data_AF-A0A3D2CKR1-F1
#
_entry.id   AF-A0A3D2CKR1-F1
#
_cell.length_a   1.000
_cell.length_b   1.000
_cell.length_c   1.000
_cell.angle_alpha   90.00
_cell.angle_beta   90.00
_cell.angle_gamma   90.00
#
_symmetry.space_group_name_H-M   'P 1'
#
loop_
_entity.id
_entity.type
_entity.pdbx_description
1 polymer ?
#
loop_
_entity_poly.entity_id
_entity_poly.type
_entity_poly.pdbx_seq_one_letter_code
_entity_poly.pdbx_strand_id
1 'polypeptide(L)'
;MVKLIVGLKGSGKTKSLIQLANTAVDTSNGTVVCLEKGTKLMHEIKYQARLVNTDEYGVSDGEMLFGFVAGIIASDHDAKDIFIDHALKICQNDLKQFEEFVLKTVKLAEQHDVRVIMTGSVEKEALPETISYFA
;
A
#
# COMPACT_ATOMS: atom_id res chain seq x y z
N MET A 1 -9.02 -7.70 -2.23
CA MET A 1 -9.24 -6.66 -3.28
C MET A 1 -8.03 -5.71 -3.32
N VAL A 2 -7.46 -5.42 -4.50
CA VAL A 2 -6.33 -4.48 -4.65
C VAL A 2 -6.74 -3.22 -5.42
N LYS A 3 -6.27 -2.05 -4.99
CA LYS A 3 -6.45 -0.76 -5.69
C LYS A 3 -5.15 0.06 -5.71
N LEU A 4 -4.84 0.65 -6.86
CA LEU A 4 -3.80 1.64 -7.05
C LEU A 4 -4.41 3.04 -7.08
N ILE A 5 -3.73 4.00 -6.47
CA ILE A 5 -4.03 5.43 -6.60
C ILE A 5 -2.80 6.06 -7.24
N VAL A 6 -2.89 6.40 -8.52
CA VAL A 6 -1.76 6.95 -9.31
C VAL A 6 -2.01 8.40 -9.75
N GLY A 7 -0.98 9.00 -10.33
CA GLY A 7 -0.95 10.39 -10.76
C GLY A 7 0.35 11.09 -10.36
N LEU A 8 0.58 12.27 -10.92
CA LEU A 8 1.79 13.05 -10.66
C LEU A 8 1.87 13.60 -9.22
N LYS A 9 3.05 14.07 -8.83
CA LYS A 9 3.25 14.72 -7.52
C LYS A 9 2.28 15.89 -7.38
N GLY A 10 1.58 15.96 -6.23
CA GLY A 10 0.57 16.98 -5.97
C GLY A 10 -0.88 16.60 -6.34
N SER A 11 -1.12 15.46 -7.00
CA SER A 11 -2.48 15.02 -7.38
C SER A 11 -3.38 14.55 -6.22
N GLY A 12 -2.97 14.72 -4.96
CA GLY A 12 -3.77 14.36 -3.79
C GLY A 12 -3.75 12.88 -3.37
N LYS A 13 -2.94 12.02 -4.01
CA LYS A 13 -2.89 10.56 -3.73
C LYS A 13 -2.81 10.21 -2.24
N THR A 14 -1.83 10.77 -1.54
CA THR A 14 -1.63 10.52 -0.10
C THR A 14 -2.85 10.96 0.71
N LYS A 15 -3.47 12.10 0.37
CA LYS A 15 -4.68 12.58 1.05
C LYS A 15 -5.86 11.62 0.85
N SER A 16 -6.03 11.10 -0.37
CA SER A 16 -7.04 10.08 -0.67
C SER A 16 -6.78 8.77 0.07
N LEU A 17 -5.51 8.33 0.15
CA LEU A 17 -5.13 7.14 0.91
C LEU A 17 -5.44 7.32 2.41
N ILE A 18 -5.08 8.47 2.99
CA ILE A 18 -5.34 8.80 4.40
C ILE A 18 -6.85 8.77 4.70
N GLN A 19 -7.65 9.38 3.83
CA GLN A 19 -9.10 9.37 3.98
C GLN A 19 -9.65 7.95 3.99
N LEU A 20 -9.23 7.11 3.05
CA LEU A 20 -9.66 5.72 2.97
C LEU A 20 -9.21 4.90 4.19
N ALA A 21 -7.99 5.12 4.68
CA ALA A 21 -7.47 4.47 5.87
C ALA A 21 -8.25 4.85 7.13
N ASN A 22 -8.51 6.15 7.31
CA ASN A 22 -9.30 6.63 8.45
C ASN A 22 -10.76 6.16 8.39
N THR A 23 -11.35 6.04 7.20
CA THR A 23 -12.66 5.40 7.03
C THR A 23 -12.59 3.91 7.37
N ALA A 24 -11.57 3.20 6.90
CA ALA A 24 -11.39 1.78 7.21
C ALA A 24 -11.26 1.55 8.72
N VAL A 25 -10.57 2.42 9.46
CA VAL A 25 -10.52 2.34 10.93
C VAL A 25 -11.91 2.36 11.58
N ASP A 26 -12.86 3.11 11.01
CA ASP A 26 -14.21 3.21 11.55
C ASP A 26 -15.13 2.07 11.11
N THR A 27 -14.85 1.44 9.97
CA THR A 27 -15.79 0.52 9.30
C THR A 27 -15.28 -0.90 9.18
N SER A 28 -13.97 -1.12 9.30
CA SER A 28 -13.36 -2.44 9.15
C SER A 28 -13.71 -3.32 10.34
N ASN A 29 -13.82 -4.62 10.08
CA ASN A 29 -14.05 -5.65 11.08
C ASN A 29 -12.74 -6.35 11.50
N GLY A 30 -11.60 -5.72 11.24
CA GLY A 30 -10.27 -6.23 11.57
C GLY A 30 -9.23 -5.13 11.66
N THR A 31 -7.95 -5.53 11.69
CA THR A 31 -6.84 -4.60 11.82
C THR A 31 -6.63 -3.81 10.53
N VAL A 32 -6.44 -2.50 10.70
CA VAL A 32 -6.00 -1.58 9.63
C VAL A 32 -4.50 -1.31 9.80
N VAL A 33 -3.71 -1.61 8.77
CA VAL A 33 -2.26 -1.39 8.75
C VAL A 33 -1.91 -0.37 7.69
N CYS A 34 -1.11 0.63 8.05
CA CYS A 34 -0.58 1.64 7.14
C CYS A 34 0.94 1.50 7.05
N LEU A 35 1.46 1.30 5.83
CA LEU A 35 2.87 1.34 5.50
C LEU A 35 3.18 2.70 4.85
N GLU A 36 4.25 3.35 5.30
CA GLU A 36 4.73 4.57 4.67
C GLU A 36 6.24 4.57 4.48
N LYS A 37 6.70 5.40 3.53
CA LYS A 37 8.10 5.84 3.46
C LYS A 37 8.18 7.29 3.93
N GLY A 38 8.87 7.54 5.03
CA GLY A 38 8.89 8.82 5.74
C GLY A 38 7.94 8.85 6.94
N THR A 39 7.47 10.03 7.33
CA THR A 39 6.71 10.26 8.58
C THR A 39 5.43 11.05 8.37
N LYS A 40 4.88 11.05 7.15
CA LYS A 40 3.76 11.91 6.79
C LYS A 40 2.44 11.39 7.36
N LEU A 41 2.25 10.07 7.38
CA LEU A 41 0.99 9.47 7.85
C LEU A 41 0.83 9.59 9.36
N MET A 42 1.92 9.64 10.12
CA MET A 42 1.93 9.69 11.61
C MET A 42 0.99 10.73 12.22
N HIS A 43 0.82 11.88 11.59
CA HIS A 43 -0.02 12.97 12.12
C HIS A 43 -1.44 13.00 11.56
N GLU A 44 -1.73 12.24 10.49
CA GLU A 44 -3.01 12.32 9.77
C GLU A 44 -3.85 11.03 9.88
N ILE A 45 -3.25 9.92 10.30
CA ILE A 45 -3.93 8.64 10.50
C ILE A 45 -4.41 8.50 11.94
N LYS A 46 -5.61 7.93 12.12
CA LYS A 46 -6.17 7.57 13.41
C LYS A 46 -5.29 6.58 14.16
N TYR A 47 -5.09 6.79 15.46
CA TYR A 47 -4.16 6.00 16.29
C TYR A 47 -4.50 4.50 16.35
N GLN A 48 -5.73 4.11 16.03
CA GLN A 48 -6.15 2.70 15.98
C GLN A 48 -5.56 1.95 14.78
N ALA A 49 -5.19 2.65 13.71
CA ALA A 49 -4.45 2.02 12.62
C ALA A 49 -2.99 1.79 13.06
N ARG A 50 -2.48 0.60 12.77
CA ARG A 50 -1.06 0.31 12.97
C ARG A 50 -0.26 0.99 11.88
N LEU A 51 0.51 2.00 12.24
CA LEU A 51 1.44 2.66 11.32
C LEU A 51 2.82 2.03 11.37
N VAL A 52 3.42 1.81 10.21
CA VAL A 52 4.77 1.27 10.07
C VAL A 52 5.56 2.10 9.05
N ASN A 53 6.67 2.66 9.50
CA ASN A 53 7.62 3.35 8.64
C ASN A 53 8.60 2.34 8.02
N THR A 54 8.49 2.13 6.72
CA THR A 54 9.31 1.17 5.95
C THR A 54 10.80 1.49 6.00
N ASP A 55 11.19 2.75 6.20
CA ASP A 55 12.60 3.14 6.33
C ASP A 55 13.23 2.59 7.63
N GLU A 56 12.46 2.44 8.72
CA GLU A 56 12.96 1.90 10.00
C GLU A 56 13.26 0.39 9.94
N TYR A 57 12.65 -0.32 9.00
CA TYR A 57 12.82 -1.77 8.81
C TYR A 57 13.67 -2.12 7.59
N GLY A 58 14.27 -1.11 6.93
CA GLY A 58 15.13 -1.32 5.76
C GLY A 58 14.40 -1.81 4.50
N VAL A 59 13.07 -1.68 4.44
CA VAL A 59 12.26 -2.11 3.30
C VAL A 59 12.47 -1.12 2.15
N SER A 60 13.22 -1.54 1.13
CA SER A 60 13.80 -0.63 0.15
C SER A 60 13.70 -1.08 -1.31
N ASP A 61 12.98 -2.16 -1.58
CA ASP A 61 12.65 -2.63 -2.93
C ASP A 61 11.30 -3.37 -2.98
N GLY A 62 10.88 -3.80 -4.17
CA GLY A 62 9.59 -4.47 -4.37
C GLY A 62 9.49 -5.86 -3.74
N GLU A 63 10.58 -6.63 -3.71
CA GLU A 63 10.60 -7.97 -3.10
C GLU A 63 10.51 -7.88 -1.57
N MET A 64 11.27 -6.96 -0.97
CA MET A 64 11.22 -6.68 0.47
C MET A 64 9.83 -6.17 0.87
N LEU A 65 9.25 -5.26 0.08
CA LEU A 65 7.90 -4.76 0.36
C LEU A 65 6.85 -5.87 0.28
N PHE A 66 6.95 -6.75 -0.73
CA PHE A 66 6.10 -7.94 -0.81
C PHE A 66 6.26 -8.84 0.43
N GLY A 67 7.50 -9.18 0.77
CA GLY A 67 7.80 -10.02 1.94
C GLY A 67 7.28 -9.40 3.24
N PHE A 68 7.34 -8.08 3.36
CA PHE A 68 6.85 -7.35 4.52
C PHE A 68 5.32 -7.38 4.62
N VAL A 69 4.60 -7.16 3.51
CA VAL A 69 3.14 -7.31 3.44
C VAL A 69 2.73 -8.75 3.76
N ALA A 70 3.43 -9.73 3.19
CA ALA A 70 3.18 -11.14 3.47
C ALA A 70 3.42 -11.50 4.94
N GLY A 71 4.48 -10.97 5.55
CA GLY A 71 4.77 -11.12 6.96
C GLY A 71 3.68 -10.53 7.85
N ILE A 72 3.15 -9.33 7.51
CA ILE A 72 2.03 -8.71 8.23
C ILE A 72 0.80 -9.62 8.19
N ILE A 73 0.38 -10.06 7.00
CA ILE A 73 -0.78 -10.95 6.82
C ILE A 73 -0.57 -12.30 7.54
N ALA A 74 0.65 -12.83 7.51
CA ALA A 74 0.97 -14.09 8.20
C ALA A 74 0.98 -13.95 9.73
N SER A 75 1.35 -12.78 10.25
CA SER A 75 1.45 -12.52 11.69
C SER A 75 0.15 -12.05 12.34
N ASP A 76 -0.76 -11.49 11.55
CA ASP A 76 -2.03 -10.89 12.00
C ASP A 76 -3.18 -11.46 11.18
N HIS A 77 -3.82 -12.50 11.70
CA HIS A 77 -4.97 -13.15 11.06
C HIS A 77 -6.21 -12.24 10.98
N ASP A 78 -6.25 -11.16 11.76
CA ASP A 78 -7.33 -10.17 11.75
C ASP A 78 -7.03 -9.00 10.79
N ALA A 79 -5.87 -8.98 10.12
CA ALA A 79 -5.56 -7.93 9.15
C ALA A 79 -6.56 -7.93 7.98
N LYS A 80 -7.28 -6.82 7.82
CA LYS A 80 -8.32 -6.67 6.78
C LYS A 80 -8.04 -5.58 5.77
N ASP A 81 -7.43 -4.48 6.19
CA ASP A 81 -7.09 -3.38 5.30
C ASP A 81 -5.61 -3.00 5.45
N ILE A 82 -4.86 -3.06 4.35
CA ILE A 82 -3.47 -2.61 4.26
C ILE A 82 -3.38 -1.43 3.31
N PHE A 83 -2.85 -0.32 3.79
CA PHE A 83 -2.60 0.90 3.03
C PHE A 83 -1.11 1.12 2.85
N ILE A 84 -0.63 1.40 1.64
CA ILE A 84 0.80 1.56 1.34
C ILE A 84 1.04 2.88 0.62
N ASP A 85 1.53 3.89 1.33
CA ASP A 85 1.86 5.18 0.71
C ASP A 85 3.27 5.16 0.11
N HIS A 86 3.43 5.80 -1.05
CA HIS A 86 4.67 5.85 -1.83
C HIS A 86 5.21 4.46 -2.24
N ALA A 87 4.34 3.49 -2.52
CA ALA A 87 4.73 2.13 -2.89
C ALA A 87 5.70 2.07 -4.08
N LEU A 88 5.45 2.84 -5.15
CA LEU A 88 6.39 2.93 -6.28
C LEU A 88 7.77 3.47 -5.86
N LYS A 89 7.82 4.42 -4.91
CA LYS A 89 9.08 4.97 -4.40
C LYS A 89 9.83 3.96 -3.53
N ILE A 90 9.12 3.11 -2.78
CA ILE A 90 9.70 1.99 -2.04
C ILE A 90 10.29 0.97 -3.02
N CYS A 91 9.59 0.72 -4.15
CA CYS A 91 10.10 -0.05 -5.28
C CYS A 91 11.16 0.71 -6.12
N GLN A 92 11.88 1.65 -5.52
CA GLN A 92 12.96 2.43 -6.14
C GLN A 92 12.57 3.23 -7.40
N ASN A 93 11.28 3.51 -7.59
CA ASN A 93 10.69 4.06 -8.82
C ASN A 93 10.93 3.19 -10.07
N ASP A 94 11.18 1.90 -9.87
CA ASP A 94 11.26 0.91 -10.94
C ASP A 94 9.86 0.34 -11.21
N LEU A 95 9.31 0.65 -12.38
CA LEU A 95 7.98 0.20 -12.78
C LEU A 95 7.88 -1.31 -12.92
N LYS A 96 8.96 -1.99 -13.29
CA LYS A 96 8.97 -3.45 -13.42
C LYS A 96 8.88 -4.10 -12.05
N GLN A 97 9.69 -3.64 -11.09
CA GLN A 97 9.61 -4.13 -9.71
C GLN A 97 8.26 -3.80 -9.07
N PHE A 98 7.72 -2.62 -9.34
CA PHE A 98 6.40 -2.22 -8.85
C PHE A 98 5.28 -3.11 -9.44
N GLU A 99 5.34 -3.42 -10.73
CA GLU A 99 4.42 -4.35 -11.39
C GLU A 99 4.48 -5.74 -10.76
N GLU A 100 5.68 -6.30 -10.61
CA GLU A 100 5.90 -7.61 -9.98
C GLU A 100 5.35 -7.64 -8.53
N PHE A 101 5.62 -6.58 -7.76
CA PHE A 101 5.09 -6.39 -6.41
C PHE A 101 3.55 -6.37 -6.39
N VAL A 102 2.92 -5.56 -7.25
CA VAL A 102 1.45 -5.44 -7.32
C VAL A 102 0.83 -6.79 -7.66
N LEU A 103 1.33 -7.49 -8.68
CA LEU A 103 0.77 -8.77 -9.13
C LEU A 103 0.93 -9.87 -8.07
N LYS A 104 2.06 -9.91 -7.36
CA LYS A 104 2.24 -10.83 -6.21
C LYS A 104 1.27 -10.49 -5.07
N THR A 105 1.09 -9.20 -4.79
CA THR A 105 0.19 -8.71 -3.74
C THR A 105 -1.27 -9.01 -4.05
N VAL A 106 -1.70 -8.93 -5.33
CA VAL A 106 -3.05 -9.31 -5.77
C VAL A 106 -3.36 -10.75 -5.41
N LYS A 107 -2.48 -11.68 -5.77
CA LYS A 107 -2.67 -13.12 -5.48
C LYS A 107 -2.78 -13.36 -3.98
N LEU A 108 -1.89 -12.76 -3.20
CA LEU A 108 -1.88 -12.91 -1.75
C LEU A 108 -3.14 -12.31 -1.09
N ALA A 109 -3.53 -11.11 -1.51
CA ALA A 109 -4.71 -10.42 -1.00
C ALA A 109 -6.01 -11.18 -1.28
N GLU A 110 -6.11 -11.85 -2.43
CA GLU A 110 -7.24 -12.73 -2.76
C GLU A 110 -7.27 -14.00 -1.90
N GLN A 111 -6.11 -14.63 -1.69
CA GLN A 111 -6.00 -15.86 -0.88
C GLN A 111 -6.40 -15.66 0.59
N HIS A 112 -6.13 -14.47 1.13
CA HIS A 112 -6.33 -14.16 2.54
C HIS A 112 -7.53 -13.24 2.82
N ASP A 113 -8.32 -12.89 1.79
CA ASP A 113 -9.43 -11.94 1.91
C ASP A 113 -9.01 -10.62 2.59
N VAL A 114 -7.92 -10.04 2.07
CA VAL A 114 -7.35 -8.77 2.53
C VAL A 114 -7.57 -7.71 1.45
N ARG A 115 -7.88 -6.49 1.88
CA ARG A 115 -7.91 -5.32 1.00
C ARG A 115 -6.58 -4.61 1.05
N VAL A 116 -5.98 -4.35 -0.11
CA VAL A 116 -4.72 -3.59 -0.22
C VAL A 116 -4.92 -2.37 -1.09
N ILE A 117 -4.59 -1.18 -0.59
CA ILE A 117 -4.63 0.07 -1.33
C ILE A 117 -3.25 0.71 -1.29
N MET A 118 -2.74 1.14 -2.44
CA MET A 118 -1.40 1.70 -2.51
C MET A 118 -1.30 2.91 -3.43
N THR A 119 -0.33 3.80 -3.19
CA THR A 119 -0.09 4.97 -4.04
C THR A 119 1.19 4.81 -4.86
N GLY A 120 1.13 5.27 -6.11
CA GLY A 120 2.28 5.35 -7.02
C GLY A 120 2.37 6.73 -7.67
N SER A 121 3.53 7.37 -7.65
CA SER A 121 3.72 8.65 -8.35
C SER A 121 4.15 8.40 -9.79
N VAL A 122 3.17 8.10 -10.63
CA VAL A 122 3.33 7.81 -12.06
C VAL A 122 2.05 8.24 -12.79
N GLU A 123 2.15 8.64 -14.05
CA GLU A 123 0.99 8.90 -14.90
C GLU A 123 0.24 7.58 -15.18
N LYS A 124 -1.08 7.65 -15.35
CA LYS A 124 -1.88 6.43 -15.54
C LYS A 124 -1.52 5.73 -16.85
N GLU A 125 -1.17 6.52 -17.86
CA GLU A 125 -0.76 6.12 -19.20
C GLU A 125 0.62 5.44 -19.22
N ALA A 126 1.45 5.68 -18.21
CA ALA A 126 2.77 5.09 -18.07
C ALA A 126 2.76 3.78 -17.25
N LEU A 127 1.61 3.36 -16.72
CA LEU A 127 1.48 2.08 -16.03
C LEU A 127 1.53 0.93 -17.04
N PRO A 128 2.20 -0.19 -16.71
CA PRO A 128 2.05 -1.44 -17.44
C PRO A 128 0.58 -1.86 -17.54
N GLU A 129 0.16 -2.35 -18.71
CA GLU A 129 -1.23 -2.74 -18.97
C GLU A 129 -1.76 -3.75 -17.95
N THR A 130 -0.90 -4.67 -17.51
CA THR A 130 -1.14 -5.73 -16.52
C THR A 130 -1.64 -5.21 -15.17
N ILE A 131 -1.26 -3.98 -14.78
CA ILE A 131 -1.67 -3.37 -13.51
C ILE A 131 -2.53 -2.12 -13.69
N SER A 132 -2.74 -1.66 -14.93
CA SER A 132 -3.56 -0.50 -15.27
C SER A 132 -5.02 -0.64 -14.79
N TYR A 133 -5.55 -1.86 -14.78
CA TYR A 133 -6.92 -2.17 -14.31
C TYR A 133 -7.12 -1.87 -12.82
N PHE A 134 -6.06 -1.90 -12.02
CA PHE A 134 -6.15 -1.62 -10.58
C PHE A 134 -6.15 -0.11 -10.26
N ALA A 135 -5.89 0.76 -11.24
CA ALA A 135 -5.71 2.21 -11.08
C ALA A 135 -6.97 3.07 -11.28
#